data_AF-A0A3B3XWV2-F1
#
_entry.id   AF-A0A3B3XWV2-F1
#
_cell.length_a   1.000
_cell.length_b   1.000
_cell.length_c   1.000
_cell.angle_alpha   90.00
_cell.angle_beta   90.00
_cell.angle_gamma   90.00
#
_symmetry.space_group_name_H-M   'P 1'
#
loop_
_entity.id
_entity.type
_entity.pdbx_description
1 polymer ?
#
loop_
_entity_poly.entity_id
_entity_poly.type
_entity_poly.pdbx_seq_one_letter_code
_entity_poly.pdbx_strand_id
1 'polypeptide(L)'
;KSYHEQTCFMNLIRKKRDGGQLTDEEIKFFIESVTTKRMQDCQIGAMLMAIWQRGMEAAEIRTLTRGMMVSGEVMKWPDSWKRLMVDKHSTGGVGDKVSLVLAPALAACGCKVPMISGRGLAHTGGTLDKLESIPGFNVQQSADQVRRARLFLQM
;
A
#
# COMPACT_ATOMS: atom_id res chain seq x y z
N LYS A 1 13.46 38.13 7.80
CA LYS A 1 14.25 36.89 7.55
C LYS A 1 13.38 35.71 7.98
N SER A 2 12.55 35.19 7.06
CA SER A 2 11.69 34.04 7.33
C SER A 2 12.50 32.78 7.05
N TYR A 3 12.95 32.10 8.10
CA TYR A 3 13.44 30.73 7.99
C TYR A 3 12.21 29.87 7.72
N HIS A 4 11.89 29.61 6.45
CA HIS A 4 11.16 28.40 6.12
C HIS A 4 12.04 27.26 6.60
N GLU A 5 11.67 26.65 7.71
CA GLU A 5 12.33 25.48 8.26
C GLU A 5 12.31 24.41 7.17
N GLN A 6 13.44 24.24 6.50
CA GLN A 6 13.54 23.37 5.35
C GLN A 6 13.31 21.94 5.87
N THR A 7 12.19 21.34 5.50
CA THR A 7 11.82 19.98 5.91
C THR A 7 12.95 19.02 5.51
N CYS A 8 13.79 18.64 6.46
CA CYS A 8 14.85 17.67 6.25
C CYS A 8 14.48 16.35 6.94
N PHE A 9 14.95 15.22 6.40
CA PHE A 9 14.59 13.89 6.90
C PHE A 9 14.83 13.72 8.40
N MET A 10 15.91 14.32 8.91
CA MET A 10 16.26 14.24 10.33
C MET A 10 15.27 15.00 11.21
N ASN A 11 14.84 16.19 10.80
CA ASN A 11 13.84 16.98 11.54
C ASN A 11 12.50 16.25 11.59
N LEU A 12 12.11 15.62 10.49
CA LEU A 12 10.89 14.83 10.38
C LEU A 12 10.90 13.62 11.33
N ILE A 13 11.99 12.83 11.30
CA ILE A 13 12.16 11.67 12.19
C ILE A 13 12.20 12.13 13.65
N ARG A 14 12.95 13.20 13.97
CA ARG A 14 13.04 13.76 15.32
C ARG A 14 11.66 14.15 15.84
N LYS A 15 10.90 14.89 15.04
CA LYS A 15 9.54 15.34 15.38
C LYS A 15 8.65 14.15 15.73
N LYS A 16 8.61 13.12 14.88
CA LYS A 16 7.78 11.93 15.14
C LYS A 16 8.28 11.13 16.34
N ARG A 17 9.60 10.93 16.49
CA ARG A 17 10.24 10.25 17.63
C ARG A 17 9.87 10.90 18.96
N ASP A 18 9.80 12.23 18.98
CA ASP A 18 9.49 13.03 20.17
C ASP A 18 7.97 13.12 20.45
N GLY A 19 7.14 12.41 19.67
CA GLY A 19 5.68 12.36 19.84
C GLY A 19 4.92 13.49 19.15
N GLY A 20 5.60 14.28 18.32
CA GLY A 20 4.97 15.34 17.53
C GLY A 20 4.08 14.78 16.40
N GLN A 21 3.02 15.51 16.10
CA GLN A 21 2.13 15.24 14.96
C GLN A 21 2.74 15.78 13.67
N LEU A 22 2.77 14.97 12.60
CA LEU A 22 3.23 15.40 11.29
C LEU A 22 2.15 16.21 10.55
N THR A 23 2.56 17.23 9.82
CA THR A 23 1.66 17.97 8.92
C THR A 23 1.43 17.21 7.62
N ASP A 24 0.43 17.63 6.84
CA ASP A 24 0.15 17.01 5.55
C ASP A 24 1.32 17.14 4.57
N GLU A 25 2.00 18.29 4.58
CA GLU A 25 3.17 18.58 3.76
C GLU A 25 4.36 17.70 4.15
N GLU A 26 4.56 17.49 5.44
CA GLU A 26 5.61 16.62 5.99
C GLU A 26 5.40 15.15 5.59
N ILE A 27 4.15 14.66 5.64
CA ILE A 27 3.81 13.31 5.22
C ILE A 27 3.96 13.15 3.71
N LYS A 28 3.51 14.12 2.90
CA LYS A 28 3.71 14.10 1.44
C LYS A 28 5.20 14.09 1.10
N PHE A 29 6.00 14.91 1.77
CA PHE A 29 7.45 14.96 1.60
C PHE A 29 8.11 13.62 1.95
N PHE A 30 7.68 12.95 3.02
CA PHE A 30 8.13 11.60 3.35
C PHE A 30 7.84 10.62 2.23
N ILE A 31 6.59 10.53 1.78
CA ILE A 31 6.16 9.57 0.75
C ILE A 31 6.92 9.81 -0.56
N GLU A 32 7.00 11.06 -1.01
CA GLU A 32 7.75 11.44 -2.21
C GLU A 32 9.23 11.05 -2.08
N SER A 33 9.84 11.24 -0.91
CA SER A 33 11.25 10.93 -0.69
C SER A 33 11.53 9.43 -0.68
N VAL A 34 10.58 8.61 -0.22
CA VAL A 34 10.65 7.15 -0.32
C VAL A 34 10.47 6.69 -1.76
N THR A 35 9.45 7.20 -2.47
CA THR A 35 9.11 6.74 -3.82
C THR A 35 10.15 7.18 -4.86
N THR A 36 10.77 8.35 -4.67
CA THR A 36 11.88 8.85 -5.50
C THR A 36 13.25 8.32 -5.07
N LYS A 37 13.32 7.42 -4.07
CA LYS A 37 14.56 6.83 -3.52
C LYS A 37 15.58 7.87 -3.02
N ARG A 38 15.12 9.05 -2.59
CA ARG A 38 15.98 10.09 -1.98
C ARG A 38 16.28 9.82 -0.51
N MET A 39 15.37 9.14 0.18
CA MET A 39 15.53 8.76 1.59
C MET A 39 16.22 7.40 1.70
N GLN A 40 17.24 7.29 2.55
CA GLN A 40 17.98 6.05 2.74
C GLN A 40 17.19 5.03 3.57
N ASP A 41 17.43 3.73 3.37
CA ASP A 41 16.73 2.64 4.09
C ASP A 41 16.83 2.78 5.61
N CYS A 42 17.99 3.21 6.14
CA CYS A 42 18.16 3.44 7.57
C CYS A 42 17.27 4.57 8.10
N GLN A 43 17.02 5.61 7.29
CA GLN A 43 16.14 6.72 7.63
C GLN A 43 14.68 6.27 7.56
N ILE A 44 14.31 5.47 6.56
CA ILE A 44 12.98 4.87 6.45
C ILE A 44 12.70 3.99 7.67
N GLY A 45 13.63 3.10 8.02
CA GLY A 45 13.54 2.26 9.21
C GLY A 45 13.40 3.07 10.50
N ALA A 46 14.17 4.15 10.65
CA ALA A 46 14.07 5.05 11.81
C ALA A 46 12.71 5.75 11.90
N MET A 47 12.15 6.20 10.77
CA MET A 47 10.81 6.77 10.72
C MET A 47 9.73 5.74 11.08
N LEU A 48 9.79 4.54 10.51
CA LEU A 48 8.83 3.46 10.80
C LEU A 48 8.88 3.06 12.28
N MET A 49 10.07 3.00 12.88
CA MET A 49 10.23 2.75 14.31
C MET A 49 9.64 3.87 15.17
N ALA A 50 9.84 5.13 14.79
CA ALA A 50 9.24 6.27 15.48
C ALA A 50 7.70 6.24 15.41
N ILE A 51 7.13 5.92 14.23
CA ILE A 51 5.68 5.72 14.04
C ILE A 51 5.18 4.57 14.91
N TRP A 52 5.89 3.45 14.95
CA TRP A 52 5.49 2.30 15.77
C TRP A 52 5.45 2.62 17.27
N GLN A 53 6.45 3.36 17.79
CA GLN A 53 6.52 3.70 19.21
C GLN A 53 5.57 4.83 19.63
N ARG A 54 5.24 5.77 18.73
CA ARG A 54 4.45 6.96 19.05
C ARG A 54 3.03 6.97 18.48
N GLY A 55 2.72 6.04 17.57
CA GLY A 55 1.46 6.01 16.85
C GLY A 55 1.31 7.18 15.88
N MET A 56 0.13 7.29 15.27
CA MET A 56 -0.26 8.39 14.39
C MET A 56 -1.70 8.77 14.68
N GLU A 57 -1.98 10.07 14.63
CA GLU A 57 -3.33 10.61 14.72
C GLU A 57 -4.13 10.25 13.46
N ALA A 58 -5.45 10.20 13.58
CA ALA A 58 -6.33 9.84 12.47
C ALA A 58 -6.15 10.74 11.23
N ALA A 59 -5.80 12.02 11.43
CA ALA A 59 -5.47 12.93 10.33
C ALA A 59 -4.18 12.52 9.61
N GLU A 60 -3.13 12.17 10.35
CA GLU A 60 -1.87 11.73 9.77
C GLU A 60 -2.07 10.42 8.99
N ILE A 61 -2.83 9.46 9.53
CA ILE A 61 -3.14 8.19 8.86
C ILE A 61 -3.86 8.44 7.54
N ARG A 62 -4.89 9.31 7.53
CA ARG A 62 -5.61 9.65 6.29
C ARG A 62 -4.68 10.22 5.22
N THR A 63 -3.78 11.13 5.61
CA THR A 63 -2.84 11.74 4.66
C THR A 63 -1.79 10.75 4.19
N LEU A 64 -1.29 9.87 5.08
CA LEU A 64 -0.36 8.80 4.72
C LEU A 64 -1.01 7.85 3.71
N THR A 65 -2.20 7.33 4.01
CA THR A 65 -2.93 6.42 3.14
C THR A 65 -3.23 7.06 1.77
N ARG A 66 -3.71 8.30 1.76
CA ARG A 66 -4.00 9.00 0.50
C ARG A 66 -2.73 9.28 -0.30
N GLY A 67 -1.65 9.67 0.36
CA GLY A 67 -0.37 9.92 -0.29
C GLY A 67 0.22 8.64 -0.91
N MET A 68 0.13 7.51 -0.22
CA MET A 68 0.55 6.20 -0.75
C MET A 68 -0.33 5.77 -1.94
N MET A 69 -1.65 5.99 -1.87
CA MET A 69 -2.55 5.68 -2.98
C MET A 69 -2.20 6.44 -4.26
N VAL A 70 -1.80 7.72 -4.14
CA VAL A 70 -1.49 8.57 -5.30
C VAL A 70 -0.01 8.58 -5.69
N SER A 71 0.86 7.82 -5.01
CA SER A 71 2.27 7.73 -5.40
C SER A 71 2.51 6.86 -6.63
N GLY A 72 1.48 6.17 -7.11
CA GLY A 72 1.47 5.40 -8.35
C GLY A 72 0.27 5.75 -9.24
N GLU A 73 -0.17 4.81 -10.08
CA GLU A 73 -1.34 5.00 -10.95
C GLU A 73 -2.65 4.69 -10.20
N VAL A 74 -3.60 5.62 -10.24
CA VAL A 74 -4.97 5.40 -9.74
C VAL A 74 -5.84 4.85 -10.88
N MET A 75 -6.11 3.55 -10.84
CA MET A 75 -6.91 2.87 -11.87
C MET A 75 -8.36 3.38 -11.91
N LYS A 76 -8.84 3.68 -13.12
CA LYS A 76 -10.23 4.01 -13.40
C LYS A 76 -10.90 2.89 -14.18
N TRP A 77 -12.17 2.67 -13.90
CA TRP A 77 -12.96 1.59 -14.46
C TRP A 77 -14.23 2.11 -15.14
N PRO A 78 -14.79 1.39 -16.12
CA PRO A 78 -16.04 1.76 -16.75
C PRO A 78 -17.18 1.89 -15.73
N ASP A 79 -18.10 2.83 -15.93
CA ASP A 79 -19.24 3.05 -15.02
C ASP A 79 -20.13 1.81 -14.87
N SER A 80 -20.18 0.95 -15.90
CA SER A 80 -20.90 -0.33 -15.85
C SER A 80 -20.36 -1.30 -14.77
N TRP A 81 -19.11 -1.11 -14.32
CA TRP A 81 -18.48 -1.95 -13.30
C TRP A 81 -18.63 -1.37 -11.88
N LYS A 82 -19.15 -0.15 -11.73
CA LYS A 82 -19.16 0.59 -10.46
C LYS A 82 -19.82 -0.16 -9.30
N ARG A 83 -20.87 -0.95 -9.56
CA ARG A 83 -21.57 -1.78 -8.55
C ARG A 83 -21.07 -3.22 -8.45
N LEU A 84 -20.13 -3.60 -9.30
CA LEU A 84 -19.57 -4.95 -9.39
C LEU A 84 -18.16 -5.03 -8.79
N MET A 85 -17.51 -3.89 -8.58
CA MET A 85 -16.17 -3.78 -8.00
C MET A 85 -16.17 -4.14 -6.52
N VAL A 86 -15.47 -5.21 -6.18
CA VAL A 86 -15.31 -5.67 -4.81
C VAL A 86 -13.88 -6.13 -4.59
N ASP A 87 -13.41 -6.00 -3.36
CA ASP A 87 -12.14 -6.56 -2.93
C ASP A 87 -12.25 -7.06 -1.49
N LYS A 88 -11.39 -8.00 -1.12
CA LYS A 88 -11.24 -8.50 0.25
C LYS A 88 -9.77 -8.46 0.61
N HIS A 89 -9.48 -7.82 1.74
CA HIS A 89 -8.14 -7.81 2.31
C HIS A 89 -8.10 -8.53 3.66
N SER A 90 -7.00 -9.24 3.94
CA SER A 90 -6.72 -9.85 5.25
C SER A 90 -5.65 -9.04 5.95
N THR A 91 -5.72 -8.89 7.28
CA THR A 91 -4.63 -8.28 8.06
C THR A 91 -3.44 -9.23 8.24
N GLY A 92 -3.59 -10.50 7.85
CA GLY A 92 -2.58 -11.55 7.99
C GLY A 92 -3.09 -12.73 8.82
N GLY A 93 -2.68 -13.94 8.45
CA GLY A 93 -3.07 -15.17 9.14
C GLY A 93 -2.24 -16.37 8.69
N VAL A 94 -1.96 -17.28 9.63
CA VAL A 94 -1.24 -18.53 9.33
C VAL A 94 -2.14 -19.44 8.50
N GLY A 95 -1.68 -19.81 7.31
CA GLY A 95 -2.45 -20.66 6.39
C GLY A 95 -3.66 -19.98 5.74
N ASP A 96 -3.83 -18.65 5.85
CA ASP A 96 -4.95 -17.93 5.23
C ASP A 96 -4.87 -18.04 3.70
N LYS A 97 -5.74 -18.85 3.12
CA LYS A 97 -5.87 -19.05 1.67
C LYS A 97 -7.21 -18.54 1.12
N VAL A 98 -7.95 -17.76 1.93
CA VAL A 98 -9.29 -17.28 1.55
C VAL A 98 -9.23 -16.50 0.25
N SER A 99 -8.25 -15.62 0.06
CA SER A 99 -8.14 -14.80 -1.15
C SER A 99 -7.97 -15.61 -2.44
N LEU A 100 -7.28 -16.76 -2.37
CA LEU A 100 -7.07 -17.64 -3.53
C LEU A 100 -8.39 -18.23 -4.05
N VAL A 101 -9.34 -18.52 -3.15
CA VAL A 101 -10.63 -19.13 -3.49
C VAL A 101 -11.71 -18.06 -3.70
N LEU A 102 -11.71 -17.02 -2.88
CA LEU A 102 -12.76 -16.01 -2.86
C LEU A 102 -12.71 -15.10 -4.09
N ALA A 103 -11.51 -14.74 -4.58
CA ALA A 103 -11.39 -13.93 -5.78
C ALA A 103 -12.08 -14.59 -7.00
N PRO A 104 -11.75 -15.83 -7.41
CA PRO A 104 -12.44 -16.48 -8.52
C PRO A 104 -13.91 -16.79 -8.22
N ALA A 105 -14.29 -17.08 -6.97
CA ALA A 105 -15.69 -17.30 -6.61
C ALA A 105 -16.54 -16.03 -6.85
N LEU A 106 -16.08 -14.86 -6.41
CA LEU A 106 -16.78 -13.59 -6.63
C LEU A 106 -16.86 -13.25 -8.12
N ALA A 107 -15.80 -13.52 -8.89
CA ALA A 107 -15.84 -13.28 -10.33
C ALA A 107 -16.78 -14.23 -11.08
N ALA A 108 -16.90 -15.48 -10.65
CA ALA A 108 -17.91 -16.41 -11.16
C ALA A 108 -19.34 -15.91 -10.86
N CYS A 109 -19.54 -15.18 -9.76
CA CYS A 109 -20.79 -14.48 -9.43
C CYS A 109 -20.98 -13.14 -10.19
N GLY A 110 -20.08 -12.78 -11.11
CA GLY A 110 -20.19 -11.58 -11.95
C GLY A 110 -19.50 -10.33 -11.39
N CYS A 111 -18.86 -10.41 -10.22
CA CYS A 111 -18.09 -9.30 -9.66
C CYS A 111 -16.80 -9.02 -10.46
N LYS A 112 -16.21 -7.86 -10.22
CA LYS A 112 -14.88 -7.46 -10.69
C LYS A 112 -13.96 -7.35 -9.48
N VAL A 113 -12.88 -8.13 -9.48
CA VAL A 113 -11.98 -8.28 -8.34
C VAL A 113 -10.55 -7.88 -8.73
N PRO A 114 -10.24 -6.57 -8.79
CA PRO A 114 -8.90 -6.08 -9.06
C PRO A 114 -8.02 -6.10 -7.81
N MET A 115 -7.80 -7.29 -7.22
CA MET A 115 -7.12 -7.41 -5.93
C MET A 115 -5.64 -7.03 -6.04
N ILE A 116 -5.23 -6.05 -5.23
CA ILE A 116 -3.83 -5.78 -4.92
C ILE A 116 -3.53 -6.45 -3.58
N SER A 117 -2.57 -7.36 -3.57
CA SER A 117 -2.19 -8.20 -2.43
C SER A 117 -0.70 -8.03 -2.11
N GLY A 118 -0.34 -8.34 -0.87
CA GLY A 118 1.05 -8.36 -0.43
C GLY A 118 1.72 -9.74 -0.53
N ARG A 119 3.04 -9.69 -0.38
CA ARG A 119 3.88 -10.83 0.04
C ARG A 119 3.74 -11.06 1.55
N GLY A 120 4.43 -12.07 2.05
CA GLY A 120 4.51 -12.37 3.47
C GLY A 120 4.96 -11.17 4.30
N LEU A 121 4.30 -10.99 5.45
CA LEU A 121 4.61 -9.95 6.43
C LEU A 121 4.84 -10.61 7.79
N ALA A 122 6.05 -10.44 8.31
CA ALA A 122 6.54 -11.15 9.49
C ALA A 122 6.32 -12.67 9.36
N HIS A 123 5.64 -13.30 10.33
CA HIS A 123 5.39 -14.75 10.36
C HIS A 123 4.19 -15.20 9.50
N THR A 124 3.44 -14.26 8.92
CA THR A 124 2.27 -14.57 8.09
C THR A 124 2.65 -14.60 6.61
N GLY A 125 2.24 -15.66 5.89
CA GLY A 125 2.54 -15.82 4.46
C GLY A 125 1.60 -15.02 3.56
N GLY A 126 2.10 -14.48 2.45
CA GLY A 126 1.34 -13.66 1.51
C GLY A 126 0.55 -14.46 0.47
N THR A 127 -0.48 -13.84 -0.12
CA THR A 127 -1.21 -14.46 -1.24
C THR A 127 -0.34 -14.53 -2.50
N LEU A 128 0.52 -13.52 -2.72
CA LEU A 128 1.39 -13.48 -3.90
C LEU A 128 2.40 -14.63 -3.90
N ASP A 129 3.04 -14.90 -2.75
CA ASP A 129 4.02 -15.99 -2.64
C ASP A 129 3.38 -17.36 -2.90
N LYS A 130 2.10 -17.53 -2.54
CA LYS A 130 1.32 -18.76 -2.82
C LYS A 130 0.94 -18.89 -4.29
N LEU A 131 0.72 -17.79 -5.00
CA LEU A 131 0.43 -17.81 -6.44
C LEU A 131 1.69 -18.11 -7.25
N GLU A 132 2.83 -17.54 -6.86
CA GLU A 132 4.13 -17.78 -7.51
C GLU A 132 4.62 -19.24 -7.38
N SER A 133 4.05 -20.03 -6.46
CA SER A 133 4.31 -21.47 -6.43
C SER A 133 3.71 -22.23 -7.62
N ILE A 134 2.80 -21.61 -8.37
CA ILE A 134 2.26 -22.15 -9.62
C ILE A 134 3.24 -21.80 -10.75
N PRO A 135 3.85 -22.79 -11.44
CA PRO A 135 4.82 -22.53 -12.49
C PRO A 135 4.28 -21.60 -13.59
N GLY A 136 5.00 -20.52 -13.88
CA GLY A 136 4.63 -19.54 -14.91
C GLY A 136 3.60 -18.50 -14.49
N PHE A 137 3.11 -18.52 -13.23
CA PHE A 137 2.21 -17.48 -12.74
C PHE A 137 2.97 -16.16 -12.52
N ASN A 138 2.53 -15.08 -13.17
CA ASN A 138 3.15 -13.76 -13.05
C ASN A 138 2.27 -12.81 -12.20
N VAL A 139 2.76 -12.44 -11.02
CA VAL A 139 2.09 -11.49 -10.10
C VAL A 139 2.36 -10.01 -10.44
N GLN A 140 3.31 -9.71 -11.32
CA GLN A 140 3.61 -8.36 -11.77
C GLN A 140 2.87 -8.08 -13.08
N GLN A 141 1.76 -7.36 -12.98
CA GLN A 141 0.91 -6.98 -14.11
C GLN A 141 0.92 -5.46 -14.26
N SER A 142 1.02 -4.97 -15.50
CA SER A 142 0.83 -3.55 -15.78
C SER A 142 -0.64 -3.16 -15.64
N ALA A 143 -0.91 -1.87 -15.42
CA ALA A 143 -2.27 -1.38 -15.32
C ALA A 143 -3.12 -1.71 -16.57
N ASP A 144 -2.52 -1.79 -17.76
CA ASP A 144 -3.19 -2.22 -19.00
C ASP A 144 -3.51 -3.72 -19.04
N GLN A 145 -2.65 -4.57 -18.48
CA GLN A 145 -2.96 -5.99 -18.31
C GLN A 145 -4.12 -6.15 -17.31
N VAL A 146 -4.10 -5.34 -16.25
CA VAL A 146 -5.15 -5.27 -15.22
C VAL A 146 -6.47 -4.74 -15.74
N ARG A 147 -6.45 -3.86 -16.74
CA ARG A 147 -7.70 -3.42 -17.39
C ARG A 147 -8.34 -4.49 -18.27
N ARG A 148 -7.54 -5.41 -18.83
CA ARG A 148 -7.98 -6.38 -19.84
C ARG A 148 -8.49 -7.70 -19.26
N ALA A 149 -7.89 -8.19 -18.19
CA ALA A 149 -8.32 -9.45 -17.57
C ALA A 149 -9.58 -9.28 -16.69
N ARG A 150 -10.25 -10.40 -16.39
CA ARG A 150 -11.50 -10.44 -15.60
C ARG A 150 -11.29 -10.80 -14.12
N LEU A 151 -10.05 -11.14 -13.72
CA LEU A 151 -9.66 -11.54 -12.36
C LEU A 151 -8.22 -11.10 -12.07
N PHE A 152 -7.92 -10.52 -10.89
CA PHE A 152 -6.55 -10.10 -10.55
C PHE A 152 -6.15 -10.41 -9.12
N LEU A 153 -4.85 -10.71 -8.98
CA LEU A 153 -4.06 -10.77 -7.76
C LEU A 153 -2.67 -10.19 -8.13
N GLN A 154 -2.34 -8.98 -7.67
CA GLN A 154 -1.07 -8.30 -8.03
C GLN A 154 -0.38 -7.59 -6.86
N MET A 155 0.86 -7.12 -7.06
CA MET A 155 1.61 -6.23 -6.15
C MET A 155 1.52 -4.77 -6.60
#